data_AF-A0A2D4KC31-F1
#
_entry.id   AF-A0A2D4KC31-F1
#
_cell.length_a   1.000
_cell.length_b   1.000
_cell.length_c   1.000
_cell.angle_alpha   90.00
_cell.angle_beta   90.00
_cell.angle_gamma   90.00
#
_symmetry.space_group_name_H-M   'P 1'
#
loop_
_entity.id
_entity.type
_entity.pdbx_description
1 polymer ?
#
loop_
_entity_poly.entity_id
_entity_poly.type
_entity_poly.pdbx_seq_one_letter_code
_entity_poly.pdbx_strand_id
1 'polypeptide(L)'
;GPPEQTEDLIFSQPISEVEEVPVPKMFFDLLGKQWGSAVASVNPSNIERRLYNVVQDYATSLNTPMVDDPVTALVSQTQVTTEPEEALRPEDKRIEQVLKKSHQADAWAIKTSTSASFFVRASLRWLRHLKELIPNSNVRAHQDLAKVMAAT
;
A
#
# COMPACT_ATOMS: atom_id res chain seq x y z
N GLY A 1 4.58 15.69 32.44
CA GLY A 1 5.23 14.58 31.73
C GLY A 1 4.64 14.49 30.34
N PRO A 2 5.38 14.11 29.30
CA PRO A 2 4.87 14.16 27.93
C PRO A 2 3.79 13.07 27.72
N PRO A 3 2.75 13.34 26.91
CA PRO A 3 1.64 12.42 26.64
C PRO A 3 1.94 11.30 25.62
N GLU A 4 3.17 11.20 25.12
CA GLU A 4 3.54 10.30 24.01
C GLU A 4 3.30 8.81 24.27
N GLN A 5 3.28 8.35 25.52
CA GLN A 5 3.16 6.90 25.83
C GLN A 5 1.74 6.34 25.65
N THR A 6 0.72 7.19 25.63
CA THR A 6 -0.68 6.75 25.45
C THR A 6 -1.05 6.52 23.99
N GLU A 7 -0.25 7.03 23.04
CA GLU A 7 -0.61 7.13 21.63
C GLU A 7 -0.29 5.87 20.81
N ASP A 8 0.64 5.04 21.27
CA ASP A 8 1.02 3.76 20.65
C ASP A 8 0.05 2.61 21.01
N LEU A 9 -0.77 2.79 22.05
CA LEU A 9 -1.76 1.80 22.48
C LEU A 9 -2.95 1.68 21.52
N ILE A 10 -3.05 2.53 20.49
CA ILE A 10 -4.09 2.45 19.46
C ILE A 10 -4.01 1.13 18.71
N PHE A 11 -2.80 0.56 18.55
CA PHE A 11 -2.60 -0.75 17.92
C PHE A 11 -2.78 -1.93 18.88
N SER A 12 -2.87 -1.66 20.19
CA SER A 12 -3.07 -2.68 21.21
C SER A 12 -4.56 -2.85 21.58
N GLN A 13 -5.43 -1.96 21.08
CA GLN A 13 -6.87 -2.12 21.27
C GLN A 13 -7.38 -3.26 20.38
N PRO A 14 -8.25 -4.14 20.92
CA PRO A 14 -8.83 -5.21 20.13
C PRO A 14 -9.62 -4.58 18.97
N ILE A 15 -9.27 -4.99 17.76
CA ILE A 15 -10.00 -4.65 16.54
C ILE A 15 -11.39 -5.24 16.70
N SER A 16 -12.43 -4.43 16.51
CA SER A 16 -13.79 -4.98 16.40
C SER A 16 -13.79 -5.91 15.19
N GLU A 17 -13.93 -7.22 15.43
CA GLU A 17 -14.04 -8.24 14.38
C GLU A 17 -15.33 -8.00 13.59
N VAL A 18 -15.27 -7.10 12.61
CA VAL A 18 -16.27 -7.05 11.55
C VAL A 18 -15.89 -8.16 10.58
N GLU A 19 -16.71 -9.21 10.53
CA GLU A 19 -16.47 -10.43 9.75
C GLU A 19 -16.24 -10.14 8.25
N GLU A 20 -16.92 -9.13 7.69
CA GLU A 20 -16.74 -8.69 6.31
C GLU A 20 -16.93 -7.17 6.13
N VAL A 21 -15.99 -6.51 5.44
CA VAL A 21 -16.10 -5.09 5.08
C VAL A 21 -16.99 -4.94 3.84
N PRO A 22 -18.08 -4.15 3.89
CA PRO A 22 -18.93 -3.96 2.72
C PRO A 22 -18.16 -3.26 1.60
N VAL A 23 -18.17 -3.86 0.40
CA VAL A 23 -17.49 -3.32 -0.78
C VAL A 23 -18.50 -2.67 -1.73
N PRO A 24 -18.39 -1.36 -2.01
CA PRO A 24 -19.25 -0.68 -2.98
C PRO A 24 -19.20 -1.33 -4.38
N LYS A 25 -20.36 -1.45 -5.04
CA LYS A 25 -20.49 -2.12 -6.36
C LYS A 25 -19.51 -1.62 -7.42
N MET A 26 -19.21 -0.31 -7.41
CA MET A 26 -18.25 0.32 -8.32
C MET A 26 -16.86 -0.33 -8.31
N PHE A 27 -16.44 -0.97 -7.20
CA PHE A 27 -15.15 -1.67 -7.13
C PHE A 27 -15.16 -2.97 -7.93
N PHE A 28 -16.29 -3.68 -8.00
CA PHE A 28 -16.42 -4.86 -8.86
C PHE A 28 -16.33 -4.49 -10.35
N ASP A 29 -16.94 -3.36 -10.74
CA ASP A 29 -16.82 -2.83 -12.10
C ASP A 29 -15.37 -2.47 -12.44
N LEU A 30 -14.64 -1.90 -11.47
CA LEU A 30 -13.22 -1.57 -11.62
C LEU A 30 -12.36 -2.84 -11.78
N LEU A 31 -12.63 -3.88 -10.98
CA LEU A 31 -11.94 -5.18 -11.10
C LEU A 31 -12.16 -5.80 -12.48
N GLY A 32 -13.39 -5.80 -12.98
CA GLY A 32 -13.71 -6.28 -14.32
C GLY A 32 -12.91 -5.56 -15.41
N LYS A 33 -12.77 -4.22 -15.30
CA LYS A 33 -11.96 -3.41 -16.23
C LYS A 33 -10.47 -3.74 -16.13
N GLN A 34 -9.94 -3.93 -14.92
CA GLN A 34 -8.55 -4.29 -14.69
C GLN A 34 -8.23 -5.67 -15.29
N TRP A 35 -9.05 -6.69 -15.03
CA TRP A 35 -8.84 -8.04 -15.58
C TRP A 35 -9.04 -8.12 -17.09
N GLY A 36 -9.91 -7.29 -17.67
CA GLY A 36 -10.07 -7.16 -19.11
C GLY A 36 -8.86 -6.54 -19.83
N SER A 37 -7.93 -5.90 -19.10
CA SER A 37 -6.73 -5.24 -19.63
C SER A 37 -5.45 -5.93 -19.14
N ALA A 38 -5.25 -7.19 -19.54
CA ALA A 38 -4.16 -8.06 -19.05
C ALA A 38 -2.71 -7.57 -19.31
N VAL A 39 -2.50 -6.40 -19.91
CA VAL A 39 -1.17 -5.91 -20.35
C VAL A 39 -0.81 -4.53 -19.80
N ALA A 40 -1.80 -3.75 -19.32
CA ALA A 40 -1.55 -2.41 -18.83
C ALA A 40 -1.14 -2.46 -17.34
N SER A 41 0.17 -2.55 -17.07
CA SER A 41 0.67 -2.06 -15.79
C SER A 41 0.41 -0.56 -15.79
N VAL A 42 -0.64 -0.12 -15.09
CA VAL A 42 -0.89 1.30 -14.93
C VAL A 42 0.21 1.82 -14.02
N ASN A 43 1.20 2.48 -14.63
CA ASN A 43 2.09 3.30 -13.85
C ASN A 43 1.22 4.33 -13.13
N PRO A 44 1.36 4.47 -11.80
CA PRO A 44 0.51 5.37 -11.05
C PRO A 44 0.65 6.78 -11.57
N SER A 45 -0.49 7.43 -11.66
CA SER A 45 -0.62 8.84 -11.95
C SER A 45 0.15 9.69 -10.93
N ASN A 46 0.48 10.92 -11.30
CA ASN A 46 1.09 11.88 -10.36
C ASN A 46 0.24 12.11 -9.11
N ILE A 47 -1.08 11.94 -9.21
CA ILE A 47 -2.00 12.07 -8.08
C ILE A 47 -1.81 10.91 -7.11
N GLU A 48 -1.78 9.67 -7.58
CA GLU A 48 -1.57 8.48 -6.74
C GLU A 48 -0.21 8.52 -6.03
N ARG A 49 0.84 9.01 -6.71
CA ARG A 49 2.16 9.22 -6.07
C ARG A 49 2.11 10.21 -4.91
N ARG A 50 1.27 11.25 -5.03
CA ARG A 50 1.09 12.25 -3.97
C ARG A 50 0.23 11.73 -2.82
N LEU A 51 -0.83 10.99 -3.13
CA LEU A 51 -1.77 10.46 -2.13
C LEU A 51 -1.15 9.35 -1.28
N TYR A 52 -0.33 8.49 -1.87
CA TYR A 52 0.28 7.35 -1.20
C TYR A 52 1.77 7.58 -0.89
N ASN A 53 2.10 8.82 -0.55
CA ASN A 53 3.48 9.18 -0.24
C ASN A 53 3.87 8.58 1.12
N VAL A 54 5.02 7.91 1.15
CA VAL A 54 5.62 7.34 2.36
C VAL A 54 7.01 7.93 2.54
N VAL A 55 7.59 7.81 3.73
CA VAL A 55 8.95 8.31 4.00
C VAL A 55 9.94 7.73 2.98
N GLN A 56 10.86 8.57 2.49
CA GLN A 56 11.73 8.26 1.36
C GLN A 56 12.54 6.97 1.55
N ASP A 57 13.03 6.70 2.76
CA ASP A 57 13.81 5.49 3.06
C ASP A 57 12.96 4.23 2.88
N TYR A 58 11.72 4.25 3.37
CA TYR A 58 10.75 3.17 3.18
C TYR A 58 10.35 3.04 1.70
N ALA A 59 10.10 4.16 1.01
CA ALA A 59 9.81 4.16 -0.42
C ALA A 59 10.94 3.53 -1.24
N THR A 60 12.19 3.76 -0.84
CA THR A 60 13.39 3.24 -1.49
C THR A 60 13.52 1.74 -1.28
N SER A 61 13.22 1.23 -0.07
CA SER A 61 13.20 -0.22 0.21
C SER A 61 12.14 -1.01 -0.57
N LEU A 62 11.11 -0.33 -1.09
CA LEU A 62 10.06 -0.94 -1.90
C LEU A 62 10.36 -0.94 -3.41
N ASN A 63 11.48 -0.35 -3.83
CA ASN A 63 11.88 -0.43 -5.23
C ASN A 63 12.30 -1.87 -5.57
N THR A 64 11.96 -2.32 -6.77
CA THR A 64 12.44 -3.61 -7.27
C THR A 64 13.97 -3.59 -7.27
N PRO A 65 14.64 -4.52 -6.55
CA PRO A 65 16.09 -4.55 -6.50
C PRO A 65 16.65 -4.78 -7.90
N MET A 66 17.65 -3.99 -8.26
CA MET A 66 18.44 -4.23 -9.47
C MET A 66 19.46 -5.32 -9.15
N VAL A 67 19.71 -6.23 -10.10
CA VAL A 67 20.82 -7.19 -9.94
C VAL A 67 22.13 -6.40 -9.95
N ASP A 68 22.99 -6.64 -8.96
CA ASP A 68 24.26 -5.93 -8.85
C ASP A 68 25.14 -6.17 -10.09
N ASP A 69 25.83 -5.12 -10.53
CA ASP A 69 26.76 -5.16 -11.66
C ASP A 69 27.81 -6.30 -11.59
N PRO A 70 28.47 -6.57 -10.44
CA PRO A 70 29.40 -7.71 -10.34
C PRO A 70 28.71 -9.08 -10.46
N VAL A 71 27.47 -9.24 -9.99
CA VAL A 71 26.71 -10.49 -10.17
C VAL A 71 26.33 -10.66 -11.64
N THR A 72 25.90 -9.56 -12.27
CA THR A 72 25.61 -9.52 -13.70
C THR A 72 26.84 -9.86 -14.53
N ALA A 73 28.00 -9.30 -14.19
CA ALA A 73 29.28 -9.55 -14.85
C ALA A 73 29.79 -10.99 -14.62
N LEU A 74 29.62 -11.56 -13.43
CA LEU A 74 30.05 -12.91 -13.09
C LEU A 74 29.21 -13.97 -13.82
N VAL A 75 27.89 -13.79 -13.87
CA VAL A 75 26.99 -14.63 -14.69
C VAL A 75 27.38 -14.51 -16.17
N SER A 76 27.65 -13.29 -16.65
CA SER A 76 28.11 -13.06 -18.02
C SER A 76 29.48 -13.67 -18.32
N GLN A 77 30.39 -13.76 -17.34
CA GLN A 77 31.72 -14.36 -17.51
C GLN A 77 31.72 -15.88 -17.41
N THR A 78 30.77 -16.47 -16.68
CA THR A 78 30.58 -17.93 -16.64
C THR A 78 30.04 -18.43 -17.98
N GLN A 79 29.38 -17.55 -18.75
CA GLN A 79 29.03 -17.74 -20.15
C GLN A 79 30.19 -17.37 -21.08
N VAL A 80 31.14 -18.31 -21.25
CA VAL A 80 32.21 -18.17 -22.25
C VAL A 80 31.67 -18.59 -23.63
N THR A 81 31.02 -17.63 -24.31
CA THR A 81 31.02 -17.30 -25.76
C THR A 81 30.92 -18.44 -26.80
N THR A 82 29.84 -18.45 -27.62
CA THR A 82 29.88 -18.29 -29.11
C THR A 82 28.54 -18.49 -29.86
N GLU A 83 27.39 -18.68 -29.21
CA GLU A 83 26.12 -18.87 -29.94
C GLU A 83 25.02 -17.83 -29.64
N PRO A 84 24.19 -17.46 -30.64
CA PRO A 84 23.05 -16.55 -30.47
C PRO A 84 21.97 -17.05 -29.48
N GLU A 85 22.13 -18.25 -28.91
CA GLU A 85 21.32 -18.79 -27.82
C GLU A 85 21.55 -18.12 -26.44
N GLU A 86 22.58 -17.29 -26.27
CA GLU A 86 22.92 -16.67 -24.97
C GLU A 86 22.16 -15.37 -24.64
N ALA A 87 21.36 -14.84 -25.57
CA ALA A 87 20.35 -13.86 -25.19
C ALA A 87 19.28 -14.57 -24.35
N LEU A 88 18.96 -14.07 -23.13
CA LEU A 88 17.85 -14.57 -22.32
C LEU A 88 16.70 -14.92 -23.25
N ARG A 89 16.23 -16.18 -23.17
CA ARG A 89 15.21 -16.65 -24.08
C ARG A 89 14.02 -15.68 -24.02
N PRO A 90 13.30 -15.46 -25.12
CA PRO A 90 12.14 -14.57 -25.12
C PRO A 90 11.18 -14.88 -23.96
N GLU A 91 11.08 -16.15 -23.57
CA GLU A 91 10.33 -16.61 -22.40
C GLU A 91 10.91 -16.09 -21.07
N ASP A 92 12.22 -16.18 -20.85
CA ASP A 92 12.89 -15.74 -19.62
C ASP A 92 12.78 -14.23 -19.45
N LYS A 93 12.97 -13.45 -20.53
CA LYS A 93 12.75 -12.00 -20.52
C LYS A 93 11.31 -11.64 -20.16
N ARG A 94 10.34 -12.44 -20.65
CA ARG A 94 8.93 -12.25 -20.34
C ARG A 94 8.64 -12.52 -18.86
N ILE A 95 9.22 -13.59 -18.31
CA ILE A 95 9.07 -13.94 -16.90
C ILE A 95 9.67 -12.86 -16.01
N GLU A 96 10.89 -12.39 -16.31
CA GLU A 96 11.53 -11.31 -15.58
C GLU A 96 10.68 -10.03 -15.59
N GLN A 97 10.11 -9.67 -16.75
CA GLN A 97 9.24 -8.50 -16.88
C GLN A 97 7.95 -8.64 -16.05
N VAL A 98 7.33 -9.83 -16.03
CA VAL A 98 6.15 -10.11 -15.20
C VAL A 98 6.51 -9.98 -13.73
N LEU A 99 7.66 -10.52 -13.31
CA LEU A 99 8.11 -10.46 -11.93
C LEU A 99 8.34 -9.01 -11.48
N LYS A 100 9.00 -8.19 -12.31
CA LYS A 100 9.21 -6.75 -12.04
C LYS A 100 7.88 -6.01 -11.88
N LYS A 101 6.91 -6.27 -12.75
CA LYS A 101 5.56 -5.68 -12.66
C LYS A 101 4.82 -6.11 -11.40
N SER A 102 4.93 -7.38 -11.00
CA SER A 102 4.36 -7.87 -9.74
C SER A 102 4.93 -7.14 -8.53
N HIS A 103 6.26 -7.05 -8.43
CA HIS A 103 6.93 -6.33 -7.34
C HIS A 103 6.50 -4.87 -7.28
N GLN A 104 6.36 -4.21 -8.44
CA GLN A 104 5.88 -2.84 -8.50
C GLN A 104 4.44 -2.73 -8.00
N ALA A 105 3.55 -3.65 -8.37
CA ALA A 105 2.16 -3.67 -7.89
C ALA A 105 2.10 -3.87 -6.37
N ASP A 106 2.90 -4.80 -5.84
CA ASP A 106 2.99 -5.07 -4.40
C ASP A 106 3.51 -3.84 -3.64
N ALA A 107 4.55 -3.17 -4.15
CA ALA A 107 5.06 -1.93 -3.59
C ALA A 107 3.99 -0.83 -3.51
N TRP A 108 3.12 -0.72 -4.52
CA TRP A 108 2.00 0.22 -4.51
C TRP A 108 0.90 -0.17 -3.53
N ALA A 109 0.60 -1.47 -3.42
CA ALA A 109 -0.33 -1.97 -2.41
C ALA A 109 0.16 -1.63 -0.98
N ILE A 110 1.46 -1.82 -0.72
CA ILE A 110 2.09 -1.48 0.58
C ILE A 110 2.04 0.02 0.85
N LYS A 111 2.37 0.88 -0.13
CA LYS A 111 2.27 2.34 0.03
C LYS A 111 0.84 2.79 0.32
N THR A 112 -0.12 2.21 -0.40
CA THR A 112 -1.54 2.51 -0.23
C THR A 112 -2.04 2.09 1.14
N SER A 113 -1.71 0.86 1.58
CA SER A 113 -2.11 0.36 2.91
C SER A 113 -1.47 1.15 4.04
N THR A 114 -0.19 1.51 3.91
CA THR A 114 0.52 2.37 4.88
C THR A 114 -0.16 3.72 5.02
N SER A 115 -0.50 4.35 3.89
CA SER A 115 -1.14 5.67 3.86
C SER A 115 -2.57 5.63 4.39
N ALA A 116 -3.35 4.60 4.02
CA ALA A 116 -4.69 4.38 4.55
C ALA A 116 -4.65 4.17 6.07
N SER A 117 -3.73 3.34 6.54
CA SER A 117 -3.51 3.07 7.96
C SER A 117 -3.15 4.35 8.73
N PHE A 118 -2.30 5.21 8.17
CA PHE A 118 -2.00 6.52 8.74
C PHE A 118 -3.24 7.42 8.81
N PHE A 119 -4.01 7.49 7.73
CA PHE A 119 -5.22 8.30 7.67
C PHE A 119 -6.26 7.86 8.70
N VAL A 120 -6.52 6.55 8.82
CA VAL A 120 -7.44 5.96 9.82
C VAL A 120 -7.00 6.31 11.24
N ARG A 121 -5.70 6.26 11.54
CA ARG A 121 -5.19 6.68 12.85
C ARG A 121 -5.37 8.16 13.12
N ALA A 122 -5.04 8.99 12.13
CA ALA A 122 -5.16 10.45 12.25
C ALA A 122 -6.63 10.86 12.42
N SER A 123 -7.54 10.26 11.66
CA SER A 123 -8.98 10.50 11.78
C SER A 123 -9.50 10.05 13.14
N LEU A 124 -9.14 8.88 13.64
CA LEU A 124 -9.57 8.41 14.96
C LEU A 124 -9.06 9.31 16.08
N ARG A 125 -7.81 9.79 16.02
CA ARG A 125 -7.26 10.78 16.96
C ARG A 125 -8.05 12.08 16.92
N TRP A 126 -8.33 12.58 15.72
CA TRP A 126 -9.13 13.78 15.53
C TRP A 126 -10.57 13.61 16.06
N LEU A 127 -11.22 12.47 15.82
CA LEU A 127 -12.57 12.18 16.33
C LEU A 127 -12.60 12.13 17.86
N ARG A 128 -11.59 11.53 18.51
CA ARG A 128 -11.48 11.52 19.98
C ARG A 128 -11.34 12.93 20.54
N HIS A 129 -10.46 13.74 19.93
CA HIS A 129 -10.31 15.14 20.34
C HIS A 129 -11.59 15.94 20.13
N LEU A 130 -12.27 15.76 19.00
CA LEU A 130 -13.55 16.40 18.72
C LEU A 130 -14.62 16.05 19.77
N LYS A 131 -14.64 14.80 20.24
CA LYS A 131 -15.54 14.36 21.32
C LYS A 131 -15.36 15.17 22.60
N GLU A 132 -14.12 15.46 22.97
CA GLU A 132 -13.79 16.21 24.19
C GLU A 132 -14.20 17.68 24.10
N LEU A 133 -14.18 18.25 22.90
CA LEU A 133 -14.55 19.65 22.66
C LEU A 133 -16.06 19.90 22.59
N ILE A 134 -16.86 18.88 22.23
CA ILE A 134 -18.31 19.03 22.10
C ILE A 134 -18.96 19.12 23.47
N PRO A 135 -19.78 20.15 23.75
CA PRO A 135 -20.51 20.26 25.02
C PRO A 135 -21.34 19.01 25.32
N ASN A 136 -21.29 18.52 26.55
CA ASN A 136 -22.02 17.32 26.99
C ASN A 136 -23.55 17.42 26.83
N SER A 137 -24.09 18.63 26.69
CA SER A 137 -25.50 18.87 26.40
C SER A 137 -25.91 18.37 25.00
N ASN A 138 -24.97 18.24 24.06
CA ASN A 138 -25.24 17.78 22.71
C ASN A 138 -25.15 16.25 22.60
N VAL A 139 -26.12 15.56 23.21
CA VAL A 139 -26.20 14.10 23.28
C VAL A 139 -26.18 13.45 21.89
N ARG A 140 -26.85 14.06 20.89
CA ARG A 140 -26.89 13.53 19.52
C ARG A 140 -25.50 13.49 18.89
N ALA A 141 -24.74 14.57 19.00
CA ALA A 141 -23.39 14.63 18.43
C ALA A 141 -22.46 13.57 19.06
N HIS A 142 -22.57 13.35 20.37
CA HIS A 142 -21.82 12.28 21.06
C HIS A 142 -22.21 10.88 20.58
N GLN A 143 -23.50 10.62 20.33
CA GLN A 143 -23.97 9.34 19.80
C GLN A 143 -23.50 9.09 18.36
N ASP A 144 -23.59 10.10 17.50
CA ASP A 144 -23.17 9.97 16.10
C ASP A 144 -21.65 9.79 16.00
N LEU A 145 -20.89 10.52 16.81
CA LEU A 145 -19.44 10.36 16.89
C LEU A 145 -19.03 8.98 17.41
N ALA A 146 -19.75 8.44 18.40
CA ALA A 146 -19.52 7.08 18.90
C ALA A 146 -19.74 6.01 17.81
N LYS A 147 -20.78 6.17 16.96
CA LYS A 147 -21.02 5.26 15.83
C LYS A 147 -19.89 5.34 14.80
N VAL A 148 -19.43 6.55 14.45
CA VAL A 148 -18.33 6.74 13.49
C VAL A 148 -17.04 6.13 14.03
N MET A 149 -16.71 6.39 15.29
CA MET A 149 -15.53 5.81 15.95
C MET A 149 -15.58 4.29 16.05
N ALA A 150 -16.77 3.69 16.18
CA ALA A 150 -16.93 2.23 16.19
C ALA A 150 -16.77 1.60 14.79
N ALA A 151 -16.95 2.39 13.73
CA ALA A 151 -16.83 1.95 12.34
C ALA A 151 -15.46 2.27 11.69
N THR A 152 -14.57 2.95 12.41
CA THR A 152 -13.25 3.41 11.95
C THR A 152 -12.16 2.56 12.58
#